data_AF-A0A1M4S9P3-F1
#
_entry.id   AF-A0A1M4S9P3-F1
#
_cell.length_a   1.000
_cell.length_b   1.000
_cell.length_c   1.000
_cell.angle_alpha   90.00
_cell.angle_beta   90.00
_cell.angle_gamma   90.00
#
_symmetry.space_group_name_H-M   'P 1'
#
loop_
_entity.id
_entity.type
_entity.pdbx_description
1 polymer ?
#
loop_
_entity_poly.entity_id
_entity_poly.type
_entity_poly.pdbx_seq_one_letter_code
_entity_poly.pdbx_strand_id
1 'polypeptide(L)'
;MAQEPKFDVIQEYGSTAFSPDFGAWADLNYEENGKEFSRTTMVLVNPAWTEPLEKAAGEYSPPSWAYDPESDMYLLLVKWQNGVRLPIAFRKEEAGKLLFDDYVKNPFDIMISNKKISGDIEQDDSLRMHVLWDVKFSKSPQAAWPE
;
A
#
# COMPACT_ATOMS: atom_id res chain seq x y z
N MET A 1 -24.05 10.51 20.30
CA MET A 1 -22.59 10.61 20.39
C MET A 1 -22.07 9.44 19.57
N ALA A 2 -21.65 9.70 18.34
CA ALA A 2 -21.08 8.68 17.47
C ALA A 2 -19.60 8.51 17.87
N GLN A 3 -19.16 7.27 18.05
CA GLN A 3 -17.74 6.96 18.30
C GLN A 3 -16.95 7.29 17.02
N GLU A 4 -15.81 7.93 17.21
CA GLU A 4 -14.87 8.31 16.16
C GLU A 4 -14.07 7.07 15.70
N PRO A 5 -13.85 6.87 14.38
CA PRO A 5 -13.19 5.69 13.84
C PRO A 5 -11.67 5.71 14.15
N LYS A 6 -11.28 4.95 15.18
CA LYS A 6 -9.86 4.75 15.52
C LYS A 6 -9.20 3.76 14.58
N PHE A 7 -8.32 4.26 13.72
CA PHE A 7 -7.38 3.45 12.96
C PHE A 7 -6.16 3.10 13.82
N ASP A 8 -6.30 2.09 14.66
CA ASP A 8 -5.19 1.58 15.47
C ASP A 8 -4.35 0.57 14.67
N VAL A 9 -3.03 0.75 14.66
CA VAL A 9 -2.07 -0.26 14.19
C VAL A 9 -2.01 -1.36 15.24
N ILE A 10 -2.53 -2.55 14.94
CA ILE A 10 -2.72 -3.63 15.92
C ILE A 10 -1.39 -4.31 16.22
N GLN A 11 -0.56 -4.50 15.19
CA GLN A 11 0.71 -5.20 15.31
C GLN A 11 1.64 -4.81 14.14
N GLU A 12 2.84 -4.33 14.46
CA GLU A 12 3.91 -4.06 13.49
C GLU A 12 4.84 -5.28 13.37
N TYR A 13 5.11 -5.74 12.15
CA TYR A 13 6.08 -6.80 11.90
C TYR A 13 7.35 -6.21 11.26
N GLY A 14 8.42 -6.09 12.04
CA GLY A 14 9.76 -5.69 11.56
C GLY A 14 10.21 -4.30 12.01
N SER A 15 11.46 -4.20 12.46
CA SER A 15 12.06 -2.95 12.91
C SER A 15 12.43 -2.09 11.69
N THR A 16 12.04 -0.82 11.70
CA THR A 16 12.37 0.25 10.73
C THR A 16 11.53 0.35 9.46
N ALA A 17 10.36 0.97 9.60
CA ALA A 17 9.64 1.62 8.49
C ALA A 17 10.47 2.79 7.93
N PHE A 18 11.40 2.51 7.01
CA PHE A 18 12.11 3.52 6.24
C PHE A 18 12.67 2.95 4.94
N SER A 19 11.83 2.98 3.91
CA SER A 19 12.16 3.33 2.52
C SER A 19 10.99 2.87 1.64
N PRO A 20 10.66 3.54 0.51
CA PRO A 20 9.87 2.91 -0.56
C PRO A 20 10.40 1.52 -0.99
N ASP A 21 11.61 1.16 -0.57
CA ASP A 21 12.26 -0.13 -0.81
C ASP A 21 11.55 -1.33 -0.15
N PHE A 22 10.76 -1.17 0.92
CA PHE A 22 9.87 -2.24 1.42
C PHE A 22 8.70 -1.64 2.21
N GLY A 23 7.47 -1.98 1.81
CA GLY A 23 6.32 -1.72 2.67
C GLY A 23 6.42 -2.50 3.97
N ALA A 24 5.90 -1.94 5.05
CA ALA A 24 5.79 -2.66 6.31
C ALA A 24 4.47 -3.43 6.33
N TRP A 25 4.50 -4.68 6.76
CA TRP A 25 3.27 -5.41 7.03
C TRP A 25 2.73 -5.03 8.41
N ALA A 26 1.45 -4.69 8.43
CA ALA A 26 0.70 -4.43 9.64
C ALA A 26 -0.69 -5.02 9.52
N ASP A 27 -1.20 -5.54 10.62
CA ASP A 27 -2.64 -5.82 10.74
C ASP A 27 -3.30 -4.51 11.20
N LEU A 28 -4.14 -3.93 10.34
CA LEU A 28 -4.83 -2.68 10.61
C LEU A 28 -6.29 -2.95 10.92
N ASN A 29 -6.81 -2.23 11.92
CA ASN A 29 -8.25 -2.19 12.19
C ASN A 29 -8.90 -1.18 11.24
N TYR A 30 -9.95 -1.63 10.59
CA TYR A 30 -10.80 -0.84 9.72
C TYR A 30 -12.23 -0.87 10.26
N GLU A 31 -12.94 0.23 10.08
CA GLU A 31 -14.37 0.32 10.38
C GLU A 31 -15.15 0.54 9.08
N GLU A 32 -16.11 -0.33 8.80
CA GLU A 32 -17.05 -0.14 7.70
C GLU A 32 -18.48 -0.39 8.21
N ASN A 33 -19.37 0.57 8.01
CA ASN A 33 -20.76 0.50 8.46
C ASN A 33 -20.92 0.16 9.97
N GLY A 34 -20.04 0.69 10.83
CA GLY A 34 -20.07 0.47 12.28
C GLY A 34 -19.60 -0.92 12.73
N LYS A 35 -18.92 -1.67 11.85
CA LYS A 35 -18.28 -2.94 12.20
C LYS A 35 -16.77 -2.81 12.04
N GLU A 36 -16.06 -3.14 13.11
CA GLU A 36 -14.61 -3.27 13.10
C GLU A 36 -14.18 -4.62 12.52
N PHE A 37 -13.16 -4.60 11.67
CA PHE A 37 -12.50 -5.79 11.15
C PHE A 37 -11.01 -5.51 10.96
N SER A 38 -10.20 -6.55 11.11
CA SER A 38 -8.75 -6.46 10.94
C SER A 38 -8.36 -7.02 9.57
N ARG A 39 -7.44 -6.34 8.87
CA ARG A 39 -6.88 -6.82 7.60
C ARG A 39 -5.38 -6.60 7.52
N THR A 40 -4.70 -7.61 6.98
CA THR A 40 -3.27 -7.56 6.68
C THR A 40 -3.04 -6.56 5.56
N THR A 41 -2.26 -5.53 5.90
CA THR A 41 -2.04 -4.36 5.06
C THR A 41 -0.55 -4.11 4.89
N MET A 42 -0.11 -3.92 3.65
CA MET A 42 1.22 -3.39 3.35
C MET A 42 1.15 -1.86 3.40
N VAL A 43 1.93 -1.25 4.30
CA VAL A 43 2.00 0.19 4.49
C VAL A 43 3.20 0.75 3.73
N LEU A 44 2.94 1.63 2.77
CA LEU A 44 3.92 2.33 1.94
C LEU A 44 3.91 3.81 2.30
N VAL A 45 5.06 4.33 2.72
CA VAL A 45 5.20 5.73 3.14
C VAL A 45 6.18 6.47 2.25
N ASN A 46 5.76 7.56 1.63
CA ASN A 46 6.65 8.45 0.89
C ASN A 46 6.23 9.93 1.00
N PRO A 47 7.02 10.78 1.68
CA PRO A 47 6.72 12.21 1.83
C PRO A 47 6.51 12.98 0.53
N ALA A 48 7.15 12.55 -0.56
CA ALA A 48 7.01 13.17 -1.88
C ALA A 48 5.64 12.91 -2.53
N TRP A 49 4.80 12.02 -1.97
CA TRP A 49 3.49 11.67 -2.53
C TRP A 49 2.35 12.58 -2.07
N THR A 50 2.61 13.65 -1.31
CA THR A 50 1.56 14.57 -0.84
C THR A 50 0.66 15.07 -1.98
N GLU A 51 1.22 15.71 -3.01
CA GLU A 51 0.42 16.24 -4.13
C GLU A 51 -0.27 15.15 -4.96
N PRO A 52 0.38 14.03 -5.33
CA PRO A 52 -0.31 12.92 -6.01
C PRO A 52 -1.47 12.33 -5.20
N LEU A 53 -1.32 12.16 -3.88
CA LEU A 53 -2.36 11.61 -3.01
C LEU A 53 -3.52 12.59 -2.80
N GLU A 54 -3.27 13.90 -2.82
CA GLU A 54 -4.32 14.93 -2.82
C GLU A 54 -5.16 14.91 -4.09
N LYS A 55 -4.52 14.66 -5.23
CA LYS A 55 -5.22 14.56 -6.51
C LYS A 55 -5.93 13.22 -6.71
N ALA A 56 -5.44 12.16 -6.09
CA ALA A 56 -6.10 10.86 -6.08
C ALA A 56 -7.42 10.97 -5.30
N ALA A 57 -8.55 10.84 -6.01
CA ALA A 57 -9.87 10.96 -5.40
C ALA A 57 -10.86 10.04 -6.09
N GLY A 58 -11.78 9.49 -5.30
CA GLY A 58 -12.81 8.56 -5.76
C GLY A 58 -12.28 7.17 -6.05
N GLU A 59 -13.02 6.43 -6.87
CA GLU A 59 -12.73 5.05 -7.21
C GLU A 59 -11.49 4.90 -8.12
N TYR A 60 -10.83 3.76 -8.01
CA TYR A 60 -9.72 3.36 -8.88
C TYR A 60 -10.02 2.07 -9.63
N SER A 61 -9.38 1.90 -10.79
CA SER A 61 -9.38 0.63 -11.52
C SER A 61 -8.55 -0.40 -10.75
N PRO A 62 -8.89 -1.70 -10.81
CA PRO A 62 -8.13 -2.75 -10.15
C PRO A 62 -6.62 -2.60 -10.41
N PRO A 63 -5.78 -2.56 -9.35
CA PRO A 63 -4.35 -2.44 -9.52
C PRO A 63 -3.78 -3.60 -10.34
N SER A 64 -2.75 -3.30 -11.14
CA SER A 64 -2.09 -4.32 -11.97
C SER A 64 -0.57 -4.23 -11.81
N TRP A 65 0.12 -5.35 -11.97
CA TRP A 65 1.56 -5.41 -11.87
C TRP A 65 2.20 -5.46 -13.26
N ALA A 66 3.30 -4.73 -13.42
CA ALA A 66 4.13 -4.75 -14.62
C ALA A 66 5.61 -4.88 -14.23
N TYR A 67 6.42 -5.40 -15.14
CA TYR A 67 7.87 -5.44 -15.00
C TYR A 67 8.49 -4.63 -16.13
N ASP A 68 9.38 -3.71 -15.78
CA ASP A 68 10.22 -2.98 -16.71
C ASP A 68 11.62 -3.62 -16.71
N PRO A 69 11.97 -4.37 -17.77
CA PRO A 69 13.27 -5.05 -17.86
C PRO A 69 14.43 -4.08 -18.12
N GLU A 70 14.19 -2.89 -18.66
CA GLU A 70 15.25 -1.92 -18.94
C GLU A 70 15.74 -1.26 -17.65
N SER A 71 14.79 -0.96 -16.76
CA SER A 71 15.06 -0.32 -15.47
C SER A 71 15.24 -1.31 -14.32
N ASP A 72 15.02 -2.61 -14.55
CA ASP A 72 14.98 -3.66 -13.53
C ASP A 72 13.99 -3.34 -12.38
N MET A 73 12.82 -2.82 -12.76
CA MET A 73 11.80 -2.32 -11.85
C MET A 73 10.50 -3.12 -11.96
N TYR A 74 9.89 -3.38 -10.81
CA TYR A 74 8.55 -3.92 -10.71
C TYR A 74 7.58 -2.82 -10.35
N LEU A 75 6.49 -2.69 -11.09
CA LEU A 75 5.58 -1.56 -11.01
C LEU A 75 4.19 -2.04 -10.59
N LEU A 76 3.66 -1.48 -9.50
CA LEU A 76 2.24 -1.51 -9.21
C LEU A 76 1.58 -0.31 -9.88
N LEU A 77 0.75 -0.58 -10.88
CA LEU A 77 0.06 0.42 -11.68
C LEU A 77 -1.33 0.66 -11.10
N VAL A 78 -1.54 1.86 -10.57
CA VAL A 78 -2.84 2.30 -10.06
C VAL A 78 -3.35 3.48 -10.87
N LYS A 79 -4.64 3.41 -11.26
CA LYS A 79 -5.31 4.44 -12.05
C LYS A 79 -6.64 4.79 -11.40
N TRP A 80 -6.78 6.04 -10.98
CA TRP A 80 -8.05 6.59 -10.47
C TRP A 80 -8.97 6.96 -11.63
N GLN A 81 -10.28 6.91 -11.40
CA GLN A 81 -11.29 7.27 -12.40
C GLN A 81 -11.16 8.74 -12.84
N ASN A 82 -10.68 9.61 -11.95
CA ASN A 82 -10.41 11.02 -12.24
C ASN A 82 -9.19 11.26 -13.15
N GLY A 83 -8.52 10.18 -13.61
CA GLY A 83 -7.40 10.25 -14.56
C GLY A 83 -6.02 10.25 -13.92
N VAL A 84 -5.91 10.40 -12.59
CA VAL A 84 -4.64 10.28 -11.87
C VAL A 84 -4.06 8.88 -12.03
N ARG A 85 -2.76 8.80 -12.31
CA ARG A 85 -2.00 7.55 -12.38
C ARG A 85 -0.87 7.63 -11.36
N LEU A 86 -0.80 6.64 -10.48
CA LEU A 86 0.26 6.52 -9.49
C LEU A 86 0.95 5.16 -9.69
N PRO A 87 1.98 5.08 -10.56
CA PRO A 87 2.83 3.92 -10.60
C PRO A 87 3.72 3.91 -9.35
N ILE A 88 3.69 2.82 -8.59
CA ILE A 88 4.57 2.60 -7.46
C ILE A 88 5.63 1.62 -7.91
N ALA A 89 6.89 2.07 -7.88
CA ALA A 89 8.01 1.29 -8.36
C ALA A 89 8.77 0.66 -7.21
N PHE A 90 9.08 -0.63 -7.38
CA PHE A 90 9.88 -1.45 -6.50
C PHE A 90 11.09 -1.92 -7.28
N ARG A 91 12.28 -1.98 -6.65
CA ARG A 91 13.42 -2.62 -7.31
C ARG A 91 13.13 -4.10 -7.48
N LYS A 92 13.65 -4.73 -8.54
CA LYS A 92 13.45 -6.16 -8.78
C LYS A 92 13.81 -7.04 -7.59
N GLU A 93 14.91 -6.78 -6.91
CA GLU A 93 15.32 -7.59 -5.75
C GLU A 93 14.31 -7.47 -4.59
N GLU A 94 13.72 -6.30 -4.42
CA GLU A 94 12.75 -6.01 -3.35
C GLU A 94 11.37 -6.59 -3.67
N ALA A 95 10.88 -6.38 -4.90
CA ALA A 95 9.67 -7.05 -5.37
C ALA A 95 9.84 -8.58 -5.40
N GLY A 96 11.05 -9.07 -5.65
CA GLY A 96 11.39 -10.49 -5.55
C GLY A 96 11.24 -11.01 -4.13
N LYS A 97 11.56 -10.24 -3.09
CA LYS A 97 11.30 -10.66 -1.70
C LYS A 97 9.80 -10.68 -1.38
N LEU A 98 9.01 -9.72 -1.91
CA LEU A 98 7.55 -9.73 -1.76
C LEU A 98 6.95 -11.04 -2.28
N LEU A 99 7.44 -11.59 -3.39
CA LEU A 99 6.97 -12.87 -3.94
C LEU A 99 7.07 -14.05 -2.98
N PHE A 100 8.06 -14.05 -2.10
CA PHE A 100 8.30 -15.14 -1.17
C PHE A 100 7.63 -14.91 0.19
N ASP A 101 6.95 -13.78 0.35
CA ASP A 101 6.23 -13.49 1.58
C ASP A 101 4.94 -14.33 1.65
N ASP A 102 4.66 -14.90 2.82
CA ASP A 102 3.42 -15.65 3.03
C ASP A 102 2.19 -14.75 2.96
N TYR A 103 2.33 -13.47 3.29
CA TYR A 103 1.22 -12.51 3.28
C TYR A 103 0.70 -12.22 1.87
N VAL A 104 1.53 -12.30 0.83
CA VAL A 104 1.10 -12.04 -0.56
C VAL A 104 0.40 -13.23 -1.22
N LYS A 105 0.36 -14.40 -0.56
CA LYS A 105 -0.33 -15.60 -1.08
C LYS A 105 -1.84 -15.44 -1.12
N ASN A 106 -2.39 -14.55 -0.30
CA ASN A 106 -3.80 -14.18 -0.26
C ASN A 106 -3.97 -12.74 -0.74
N PRO A 107 -5.19 -12.30 -1.11
CA PRO A 107 -5.47 -10.88 -1.29
C PRO A 107 -5.11 -10.11 -0.02
N PHE A 108 -4.46 -8.96 -0.19
CA PHE A 108 -4.04 -8.09 0.90
C PHE A 108 -4.32 -6.63 0.54
N ASP A 109 -4.30 -5.75 1.53
CA ASP A 109 -4.49 -4.33 1.27
C ASP A 109 -3.16 -3.59 1.18
N ILE A 110 -3.15 -2.49 0.45
CA ILE A 110 -1.98 -1.60 0.39
C ILE A 110 -2.43 -0.22 0.84
N MET A 111 -1.89 0.23 1.96
CA MET A 111 -2.06 1.61 2.42
C MET A 111 -0.88 2.44 1.91
N ILE A 112 -1.18 3.48 1.14
CA ILE A 112 -0.19 4.46 0.68
C ILE A 112 -0.38 5.75 1.46
N SER A 113 0.70 6.30 2.02
CA SER A 113 0.63 7.55 2.77
C SER A 113 1.84 8.46 2.51
N ASN A 114 1.66 9.76 2.74
CA ASN A 114 2.76 10.72 2.71
C ASN A 114 3.54 10.77 4.04
N LYS A 115 3.00 10.22 5.12
CA LYS A 115 3.63 10.22 6.45
C LYS A 115 3.44 8.89 7.16
N LYS A 116 4.29 8.65 8.15
CA LYS A 116 4.12 7.52 9.05
C LYS A 116 2.80 7.64 9.80
N ILE A 117 2.16 6.51 9.98
CA ILE A 117 0.94 6.41 10.76
C ILE A 117 1.35 6.01 12.16
N SER A 118 1.17 6.92 13.11
CA SER A 118 1.45 6.67 14.52
C SER A 118 0.57 7.58 15.38
N GLY A 119 -0.07 7.02 16.41
CA GLY A 119 -0.92 7.79 17.31
C GLY A 119 -2.26 8.19 16.69
N ASP A 120 -2.79 9.33 17.12
CA ASP A 120 -4.14 9.81 16.80
C ASP A 120 -4.17 10.46 15.40
N ILE A 121 -4.48 9.66 14.39
CA ILE A 121 -4.37 10.03 12.97
C ILE A 121 -5.36 11.15 12.59
N GLU A 122 -6.53 11.17 13.23
CA GLU A 122 -7.62 12.09 12.90
C GLU A 122 -7.26 13.56 13.15
N GLN A 123 -6.20 13.83 13.91
CA GLN A 123 -5.75 15.19 14.23
C GLN A 123 -4.64 15.70 13.28
N ASP A 124 -4.16 14.89 12.32
CA ASP A 124 -3.13 15.33 11.37
C ASP A 124 -3.74 15.80 10.03
N ASP A 125 -4.04 17.09 9.95
CA ASP A 125 -4.56 17.77 8.75
C ASP A 125 -3.65 17.68 7.51
N SER A 126 -2.39 17.26 7.68
CA SER A 126 -1.40 17.15 6.60
C SER A 126 -1.08 15.71 6.22
N LEU A 127 -1.70 14.74 6.87
CA LEU A 127 -1.68 13.36 6.42
C LEU A 127 -2.54 13.22 5.16
N ARG A 128 -1.98 12.53 4.17
CA ARG A 128 -2.67 12.06 2.97
C ARG A 128 -2.46 10.57 2.89
N MET A 129 -3.55 9.83 2.76
CA MET A 129 -3.50 8.39 2.63
C MET A 129 -4.62 7.85 1.74
N HIS A 130 -4.36 6.71 1.11
CA HIS A 130 -5.35 5.91 0.38
C HIS A 130 -5.13 4.44 0.67
N VAL A 131 -6.21 3.66 0.67
CA VAL A 131 -6.14 2.21 0.82
C VAL A 131 -6.58 1.55 -0.49
N LEU A 132 -5.69 0.72 -1.03
CA LEU A 132 -5.97 -0.17 -2.14
C LEU A 132 -6.42 -1.51 -1.56
N TRP A 133 -7.65 -1.91 -1.87
CA TRP A 133 -8.31 -3.07 -1.30
C TRP A 133 -8.11 -4.31 -2.17
N ASP A 134 -7.98 -5.46 -1.52
CA ASP A 134 -7.96 -6.79 -2.17
C ASP A 134 -6.91 -6.89 -3.30
N VAL A 135 -5.75 -6.26 -3.11
CA VAL A 135 -4.65 -6.32 -4.05
C VAL A 135 -4.12 -7.74 -4.12
N LYS A 136 -3.92 -8.24 -5.34
CA LYS A 136 -3.27 -9.53 -5.60
C LYS A 136 -1.93 -9.28 -6.24
N PHE A 137 -0.88 -9.83 -5.65
CA PHE A 137 0.42 -9.85 -6.32
C PHE A 137 0.36 -10.84 -7.49
N SER A 138 0.83 -10.43 -8.66
CA SER A 138 0.95 -11.30 -9.83
C SER A 138 2.35 -11.20 -10.39
N LYS A 139 3.09 -12.33 -10.49
CA LYS A 139 4.42 -12.39 -11.11
C LYS A 139 4.31 -12.16 -12.62
N SER A 140 5.10 -11.21 -13.14
CA SER A 140 5.26 -11.04 -14.59
C SER A 140 6.04 -12.21 -15.16
N PRO A 141 5.62 -12.80 -16.30
CA PRO A 141 6.40 -13.83 -16.99
C PRO A 141 7.81 -13.37 -17.40
N GLN A 142 8.01 -12.05 -17.52
CA GLN A 142 9.29 -11.45 -17.91
C GLN A 142 10.23 -11.25 -16.71
N ALA A 143 9.73 -11.34 -15.48
CA ALA A 143 10.54 -11.22 -14.28
C ALA A 143 11.24 -12.56 -14.01
N ALA A 144 12.52 -12.65 -14.38
CA ALA A 144 13.37 -13.82 -14.19
C ALA A 144 13.78 -14.02 -12.71
N TRP A 145 12.81 -14.19 -11.83
CA TRP A 145 13.03 -14.58 -10.44
C TRP A 145 12.99 -16.11 -10.31
N PRO A 146 13.84 -16.71 -9.45
CA PRO A 146 13.76 -18.14 -9.15
C PRO A 146 12.35 -18.49 -8.64
N GLU A 147 11.86 -19.67 -9.00
CA GLU A 147 10.64 -20.26 -8.43
C GLU A 147 10.88 -20.77 -7.01
#